data_AF-A9FHD1-F1
#
_entry.id   AF-A9FHD1-F1
#
_cell.length_a   1.000
_cell.length_b   1.000
_cell.length_c   1.000
_cell.angle_alpha   90.00
_cell.angle_beta   90.00
_cell.angle_gamma   90.00
#
_symmetry.space_group_name_H-M   'P 1'
#
loop_
_entity.id
_entity.type
_entity.pdbx_description
1 polymer ?
#
loop_
_entity_poly.entity_id
_entity_poly.type
_entity_poly.pdbx_seq_one_letter_code
_entity_poly.pdbx_strand_id
1 'polypeptide(L)'
;MFTEERLLGMAILLACALAWALVLLRAVARRAALRSDIVADQVVPFAGRVVWRPGISRNDYALEPTDGASPVLAGWAPLPPGPYRAYCLPRSRVVTAAESTVVPGGVWSISLADANQTGLSFHFTRDAGRVLAEPFPAAPHIGDPAELLRAMAAGLDFDAEDLGHNRRGTVSPRQVRRRLASAAIPFVLITSCGMLPAMYATLALRLYPSILAIPFLLAALICLRLRRDVFTRRVRCVEGIVERDVLSNRSSWTVTRNPDDPYHLLVQGRRIPVGKPIFRGIVPKLRYRIYLAESTGRVLSAEPLDTSSAPHLGAPRPQAA
;
A
#
# COMPACT_ATOMS: atom_id res chain seq x y z
N MET A 1 31.46 38.14 -15.39
CA MET A 1 30.47 37.40 -16.19
C MET A 1 30.06 36.14 -15.44
N PHE A 2 28.81 36.05 -15.01
CA PHE A 2 28.25 34.75 -14.60
C PHE A 2 27.89 34.00 -15.87
N THR A 3 28.37 32.76 -16.02
CA THR A 3 27.99 31.90 -17.14
C THR A 3 26.51 31.55 -17.03
N GLU A 4 25.80 31.44 -18.15
CA GLU A 4 24.36 31.11 -18.21
C GLU A 4 24.02 29.84 -17.40
N GLU A 5 24.95 28.88 -17.34
CA GLU A 5 24.86 27.67 -16.53
C GLU A 5 24.69 27.94 -15.03
N ARG A 6 25.35 28.97 -14.48
CA ARG A 6 25.22 29.34 -13.06
C ARG A 6 23.86 29.96 -12.76
N LEU A 7 23.30 30.73 -13.71
CA LEU A 7 21.96 31.31 -13.57
C LEU A 7 20.90 30.21 -13.59
N LEU A 8 21.02 29.22 -14.48
CA LEU A 8 20.11 28.07 -14.53
C LEU A 8 20.19 27.24 -13.24
N GLY A 9 21.40 26.95 -12.75
CA GLY A 9 21.60 26.23 -11.49
C GLY A 9 20.99 26.94 -10.28
N MET A 10 21.17 28.26 -10.17
CA MET A 10 20.55 29.06 -9.09
C MET A 10 19.02 29.09 -9.20
N ALA A 11 18.46 29.18 -10.41
CA ALA A 11 17.01 29.16 -10.62
C ALA A 11 16.39 27.83 -10.17
N ILE A 12 17.03 26.69 -10.47
CA ILE A 12 16.57 25.36 -10.04
C ILE A 12 16.62 25.25 -8.51
N LEU A 13 17.72 25.68 -7.88
CA LEU A 13 17.84 25.65 -6.41
C LEU A 13 16.79 26.52 -5.73
N LEU A 14 16.54 27.72 -6.26
CA LEU A 14 15.50 28.62 -5.75
C LEU A 14 14.10 28.00 -5.89
N ALA A 15 13.79 27.39 -7.03
CA ALA A 15 12.52 26.69 -7.26
C ALA A 15 12.33 25.52 -6.28
N CYS A 16 13.37 24.72 -6.06
CA CYS A 16 13.36 23.64 -5.06
C CYS A 16 13.17 24.17 -3.63
N ALA A 17 13.84 25.26 -3.27
CA ALA A 17 13.72 25.89 -1.95
C ALA A 17 12.31 26.46 -1.72
N LEU A 18 11.73 27.14 -2.71
CA LEU A 18 10.36 27.65 -2.67
C LEU A 18 9.34 26.51 -2.56
N ALA A 19 9.53 25.42 -3.31
CA ALA A 19 8.67 24.24 -3.20
C ALA A 19 8.70 23.65 -1.78
N TRP A 20 9.89 23.54 -1.18
CA TRP A 20 10.05 23.10 0.21
C TRP A 20 9.40 24.05 1.22
N ALA A 21 9.60 25.36 1.07
CA ALA A 21 8.97 26.36 1.93
C ALA A 21 7.44 26.27 1.88
N LEU A 22 6.85 26.06 0.70
CA LEU A 22 5.41 25.85 0.54
C LEU A 22 4.92 24.56 1.22
N VAL A 23 5.69 23.47 1.15
CA VAL A 23 5.38 22.22 1.85
C VAL A 23 5.39 22.43 3.37
N LEU A 24 6.40 23.13 3.90
CA LEU A 24 6.52 23.43 5.32
C LEU A 24 5.40 24.36 5.80
N LEU A 25 5.09 25.42 5.06
CA LEU A 25 4.02 26.35 5.39
C LEU A 25 2.66 25.64 5.43
N ARG A 26 2.38 24.78 4.45
CA ARG A 26 1.17 23.93 4.44
C ARG A 26 1.12 22.99 5.65
N ALA A 27 2.25 22.42 6.06
CA ALA A 27 2.32 21.56 7.24
C ALA A 27 2.04 22.35 8.54
N VAL A 28 2.59 23.55 8.67
CA VAL A 28 2.33 24.44 9.82
C VAL A 28 0.86 24.87 9.87
N ALA A 29 0.29 25.29 8.74
CA ALA A 29 -1.12 25.67 8.66
C ALA A 29 -2.06 24.53 9.06
N ARG A 30 -1.79 23.30 8.58
CA ARG A 30 -2.56 22.10 8.98
C ARG A 30 -2.48 21.81 10.48
N ARG A 31 -1.31 22.01 11.10
CA ARG A 31 -1.13 21.84 12.55
C ARG A 31 -1.90 22.89 13.34
N ALA A 32 -1.86 24.15 12.91
CA ALA A 32 -2.62 25.22 13.55
C ALA A 32 -4.13 24.93 13.49
N ALA A 33 -4.63 24.49 12.33
CA ALA A 33 -6.02 24.07 12.17
C ALA A 33 -6.39 22.91 13.11
N LEU A 34 -5.54 21.87 13.18
CA LEU A 34 -5.78 20.71 14.06
C LEU A 34 -5.82 21.10 15.54
N ARG A 35 -4.86 21.93 16.00
CA ARG A 35 -4.86 22.43 17.38
C ARG A 35 -6.12 23.23 17.67
N SER A 36 -6.52 24.07 16.73
CA SER A 36 -7.74 24.85 16.87
C SER A 36 -8.99 23.98 16.98
N ASP A 37 -9.07 22.89 16.22
CA ASP A 37 -10.21 21.97 16.29
C ASP A 37 -10.21 21.18 17.60
N ILE A 38 -9.05 20.73 18.07
CA ILE A 38 -8.91 20.02 19.35
C ILE A 38 -9.37 20.92 20.51
N VAL A 39 -8.97 22.21 20.49
CA VAL A 39 -9.39 23.18 21.52
C VAL A 39 -10.89 23.52 21.41
N ALA A 40 -11.45 23.51 20.20
CA ALA A 40 -12.87 23.80 19.99
C ALA A 40 -13.78 22.63 20.42
N ASP A 41 -13.24 21.40 20.52
CA ASP A 41 -13.98 20.17 20.83
C ASP A 41 -15.24 19.97 19.97
N GLN A 42 -15.16 20.43 18.72
CA GLN A 42 -16.26 20.33 17.76
C GLN A 42 -15.96 19.24 16.74
N VAL A 43 -16.80 18.22 16.75
CA VAL A 43 -16.82 17.18 15.74
C VAL A 43 -18.08 17.34 14.91
N VAL A 44 -17.92 17.43 13.59
CA VAL A 44 -19.04 17.58 12.67
C VAL A 44 -19.26 16.26 11.93
N PRO A 45 -20.50 15.84 11.70
CA PRO A 45 -20.78 14.70 10.83
C PRO A 45 -20.71 15.11 9.35
N PHE A 46 -20.14 14.25 8.53
CA PHE A 46 -19.98 14.41 7.09
C PHE A 46 -20.41 13.11 6.39
N ALA A 47 -21.38 13.21 5.49
CA ALA A 47 -21.72 12.10 4.62
C ALA A 47 -20.72 12.02 3.46
N GLY A 48 -20.23 10.82 3.16
CA GLY A 48 -19.28 10.61 2.09
C GLY A 48 -19.19 9.16 1.66
N ARG A 49 -18.37 8.91 0.65
CA ARG A 49 -18.04 7.57 0.16
C ARG A 49 -16.55 7.33 0.28
N VAL A 50 -16.16 6.25 0.93
CA VAL A 50 -14.76 5.82 0.92
C VAL A 50 -14.49 5.15 -0.42
N VAL A 51 -13.50 5.67 -1.13
CA VAL A 51 -13.03 5.15 -2.41
C VAL A 51 -11.52 4.96 -2.38
N TRP A 52 -11.03 4.04 -3.22
CA TRP A 52 -9.60 3.88 -3.42
C TRP A 52 -9.11 4.91 -4.44
N ARG A 53 -8.16 5.76 -4.05
CA ARG A 53 -7.54 6.72 -4.97
C ARG A 53 -6.14 6.26 -5.36
N PRO A 54 -5.93 5.86 -6.63
CA PRO A 54 -4.58 5.66 -7.13
C PRO A 54 -3.88 7.02 -7.25
N GLY A 55 -2.63 7.11 -6.79
CA GLY A 55 -1.85 8.34 -6.80
C GLY A 55 -0.39 8.09 -7.10
N ILE A 56 0.25 9.05 -7.78
CA ILE A 56 1.67 8.97 -8.20
C ILE A 56 2.59 8.70 -7.01
N SER A 57 2.30 9.29 -5.85
CA SER A 57 3.12 9.15 -4.65
C SER A 57 2.51 8.29 -3.54
N ARG A 58 1.18 8.11 -3.52
CA ARG A 58 0.45 7.35 -2.49
C ARG A 58 -0.84 6.78 -3.05
N ASN A 59 -0.97 5.45 -3.02
CA ASN A 59 -2.26 4.78 -3.14
C ASN A 59 -2.85 4.63 -1.74
N ASP A 60 -4.08 5.11 -1.54
CA ASP A 60 -4.76 5.07 -0.26
C ASP A 60 -6.28 5.13 -0.41
N TYR A 61 -6.99 4.79 0.67
CA TYR A 61 -8.41 5.07 0.78
C TYR A 61 -8.63 6.55 1.12
N ALA A 62 -9.60 7.16 0.44
CA ALA A 62 -10.03 8.53 0.67
C ALA A 62 -11.55 8.56 0.82
N LEU A 63 -12.02 9.30 1.82
CA LEU A 63 -13.42 9.64 1.96
C LEU A 63 -13.72 10.83 1.04
N GLU A 64 -14.57 10.63 0.05
CA GLU A 64 -15.12 11.64 -0.84
C GLU A 64 -16.46 12.15 -0.28
N PRO A 65 -16.52 13.41 0.20
CA PRO A 65 -17.75 14.00 0.69
C PRO A 65 -18.83 14.08 -0.40
N THR A 66 -20.09 13.85 -0.04
CA THR A 66 -21.22 13.96 -0.97
C THR A 66 -21.55 15.40 -1.36
N ASP A 67 -21.10 16.38 -0.56
CA ASP A 67 -21.28 17.81 -0.79
C ASP A 67 -20.26 18.42 -1.78
N GLY A 68 -19.36 17.59 -2.34
CA GLY A 68 -18.32 18.03 -3.27
C GLY A 68 -17.11 18.67 -2.59
N ALA A 69 -17.04 18.69 -1.26
CA ALA A 69 -15.87 19.17 -0.54
C ALA A 69 -14.63 18.32 -0.85
N SER A 70 -13.45 18.88 -0.59
CA SER A 70 -12.19 18.19 -0.90
C SER A 70 -12.06 16.89 -0.09
N PRO A 71 -11.62 15.78 -0.71
CA PRO A 71 -11.52 14.47 -0.09
C PRO A 71 -10.63 14.45 1.15
N VAL A 72 -10.98 13.57 2.09
CA VAL A 72 -10.25 13.34 3.32
C VAL A 72 -9.52 12.01 3.25
N LEU A 73 -8.21 12.00 3.48
CA LEU A 73 -7.41 10.78 3.42
C LEU A 73 -7.67 9.90 4.66
N ALA A 74 -8.10 8.66 4.45
CA ALA A 74 -8.32 7.66 5.50
C ALA A 74 -7.05 6.81 5.74
N GLY A 75 -5.87 7.45 5.73
CA GLY A 75 -4.60 6.74 5.51
C GLY A 75 -4.12 5.78 6.61
N TRP A 76 -4.72 5.82 7.80
CA TRP A 76 -4.29 5.01 8.96
C TRP A 76 -5.31 3.96 9.40
N ALA A 77 -6.57 4.12 9.02
CA ALA A 77 -7.59 3.11 9.22
C ALA A 77 -8.23 2.79 7.87
N PRO A 78 -7.90 1.62 7.28
CA PRO A 78 -8.47 1.20 6.01
C PRO A 78 -9.96 0.94 6.21
N LEU A 79 -10.77 1.98 6.02
CA LEU A 79 -12.21 1.78 5.88
C LEU A 79 -12.44 0.96 4.61
N PRO A 80 -13.28 -0.09 4.66
CA PRO A 80 -13.80 -0.69 3.44
C PRO A 80 -14.37 0.40 2.52
N PRO A 81 -14.28 0.23 1.20
CA PRO A 81 -14.97 1.14 0.30
C PRO A 81 -16.50 1.00 0.45
N GLY A 82 -17.19 2.12 0.28
CA GLY A 82 -18.64 2.21 0.46
C GLY A 82 -19.07 3.55 1.07
N PRO A 83 -20.37 3.75 1.33
CA PRO A 83 -20.87 4.98 1.94
C PRO A 83 -20.69 4.96 3.47
N TYR A 84 -20.28 6.12 4.00
CA TYR A 84 -20.00 6.36 5.41
C TYR A 84 -20.56 7.70 5.86
N ARG A 85 -20.97 7.75 7.13
CA ARG A 85 -21.09 8.96 7.92
C ARG A 85 -19.80 9.10 8.73
N ALA A 86 -18.89 9.94 8.26
CA ALA A 86 -17.66 10.24 8.98
C ALA A 86 -17.89 11.37 9.98
N TYR A 87 -17.20 11.31 11.10
CA TYR A 87 -17.12 12.35 12.09
C TYR A 87 -15.73 12.95 11.96
N CYS A 88 -15.63 14.25 11.68
CA CYS A 88 -14.35 14.87 11.41
C CYS A 88 -14.20 16.24 12.07
N LEU A 89 -12.95 16.63 12.28
CA LEU A 89 -12.59 17.94 12.79
C LEU A 89 -12.71 18.97 11.64
N PRO A 90 -13.52 20.03 11.78
CA PRO A 90 -14.00 20.81 10.64
C PRO A 90 -12.90 21.58 9.89
N ARG A 91 -11.89 22.14 10.59
CA ARG A 91 -10.84 22.96 9.95
C ARG A 91 -9.70 22.12 9.40
N SER A 92 -9.24 21.15 10.17
CA SER A 92 -8.14 20.25 9.85
C SER A 92 -8.55 19.10 8.93
N ARG A 93 -9.86 18.81 8.86
CA ARG A 93 -10.46 17.69 8.13
C ARG A 93 -9.86 16.35 8.52
N VAL A 94 -9.64 16.14 9.81
CA VAL A 94 -9.16 14.86 10.34
C VAL A 94 -10.36 14.01 10.73
N VAL A 95 -10.45 12.78 10.19
CA VAL A 95 -11.52 11.84 10.54
C VAL A 95 -11.26 11.24 11.92
N THR A 96 -12.17 11.44 12.85
CA THR A 96 -12.10 10.93 14.23
C THR A 96 -12.95 9.68 14.44
N ALA A 97 -13.97 9.47 13.62
CA ALA A 97 -14.74 8.23 13.56
C ALA A 97 -15.43 8.10 12.20
N ALA A 98 -15.87 6.90 11.85
CA ALA A 98 -16.72 6.71 10.68
C ALA A 98 -17.72 5.58 10.92
N GLU A 99 -18.98 5.81 10.57
CA GLU A 99 -20.03 4.81 10.64
C GLU A 99 -20.41 4.40 9.23
N SER A 100 -20.44 3.11 8.93
CA SER A 100 -20.91 2.65 7.63
C SER A 100 -22.42 2.80 7.56
N THR A 101 -22.94 3.45 6.51
CA THR A 101 -24.38 3.65 6.35
C THR A 101 -25.08 2.44 5.71
N VAL A 102 -24.32 1.44 5.24
CA VAL A 102 -24.86 0.23 4.60
C VAL A 102 -25.30 -0.80 5.65
N VAL A 103 -24.59 -0.88 6.77
CA VAL A 103 -24.86 -1.89 7.80
C VAL A 103 -25.22 -1.19 9.11
N PRO A 104 -26.48 -1.34 9.57
CA PRO A 104 -26.92 -0.83 10.86
C PRO A 104 -26.02 -1.34 11.98
N GLY A 105 -25.44 -0.44 12.79
CA GLY A 105 -24.54 -0.78 13.89
C GLY A 105 -23.07 -1.02 13.48
N GLY A 106 -22.74 -0.87 12.20
CA GLY A 106 -21.37 -0.90 11.69
C GLY A 106 -20.60 0.39 12.00
N VAL A 107 -20.45 0.72 13.29
CA VAL A 107 -19.66 1.86 13.75
C VAL A 107 -18.18 1.48 13.73
N TRP A 108 -17.36 2.29 13.06
CA TRP A 108 -15.90 2.19 13.12
C TRP A 108 -15.37 3.38 13.89
N SER A 109 -14.90 3.16 15.12
CA SER A 109 -14.08 4.20 15.79
C SER A 109 -12.69 4.13 15.18
N ILE A 110 -12.30 5.22 14.52
CA ILE A 110 -10.93 5.42 14.09
C ILE A 110 -10.35 6.46 15.03
N SER A 111 -9.86 6.02 16.18
CA SER A 111 -9.08 6.94 16.99
C SER A 111 -7.78 7.29 16.24
N LEU A 112 -7.71 8.51 15.70
CA LEU A 112 -6.47 9.09 15.18
C LEU A 112 -5.67 9.84 16.26
N ALA A 113 -6.01 9.64 17.54
CA ALA A 113 -5.33 10.30 18.65
C ALA A 113 -4.91 9.28 19.72
N ASP A 114 -3.60 9.23 19.98
CA ASP A 114 -3.11 8.73 21.26
C ASP A 114 -3.42 9.82 22.30
N ALA A 115 -4.38 9.56 23.19
CA ALA A 115 -4.84 10.50 24.20
C ALA A 115 -3.80 10.79 25.30
N ASN A 116 -2.69 10.04 25.35
CA ASN A 116 -1.67 10.15 26.40
C ASN A 116 -0.45 11.02 26.02
N GLN A 117 -0.46 11.73 24.89
CA GLN A 117 0.70 12.53 24.45
C GLN A 117 0.42 14.04 24.40
N THR A 118 0.78 14.73 25.48
CA THR A 118 0.99 16.18 25.54
C THR A 118 2.39 16.52 25.00
N GLY A 119 2.54 16.76 23.69
CA GLY A 119 3.82 17.22 23.15
C GLY A 119 3.98 17.10 21.64
N LEU A 120 4.53 18.15 21.03
CA LEU A 120 4.83 18.25 19.60
C LEU A 120 5.88 17.23 19.15
N SER A 121 5.45 16.08 18.63
CA SER A 121 6.11 15.49 17.45
C SER A 121 5.23 14.45 16.77
N PHE A 122 4.82 14.73 15.52
CA PHE A 122 4.58 13.65 14.56
C PHE A 122 5.94 13.14 14.06
N HIS A 123 6.82 12.75 14.98
CA HIS A 123 8.00 12.01 14.60
C HIS A 123 7.59 10.56 14.47
N PHE A 124 8.00 9.98 13.35
CA PHE A 124 8.17 8.55 13.14
C PHE A 124 9.13 7.96 14.19
N THR A 125 8.80 7.99 15.48
CA THR A 125 9.31 6.97 16.38
C THR A 125 8.51 5.74 16.04
N ARG A 126 9.20 4.76 15.44
CA ARG A 126 8.67 3.49 14.90
C ARG A 126 7.80 2.68 15.87
N ASP A 127 7.72 3.08 17.13
CA ASP A 127 7.15 2.31 18.23
C ASP A 127 6.01 3.03 18.97
N ALA A 128 5.68 4.30 18.67
CA ALA A 128 4.60 5.04 19.33
C ALA A 128 3.54 5.47 18.31
N GLY A 129 2.32 4.93 18.43
CA GLY A 129 1.20 5.28 17.54
C GLY A 129 0.65 4.11 16.72
N ARG A 130 0.69 2.88 17.24
CA ARG A 130 -0.37 1.92 16.93
C ARG A 130 -1.57 2.26 17.79
N VAL A 131 -2.25 3.36 17.47
CA VAL A 131 -3.67 3.42 17.81
C VAL A 131 -4.32 2.49 16.79
N LEU A 132 -4.46 1.24 17.21
CA LEU A 132 -5.32 0.31 16.49
C LEU A 132 -6.67 1.01 16.44
N ALA A 133 -7.10 1.41 15.25
CA ALA A 133 -8.53 1.42 14.98
C ALA A 133 -8.94 -0.04 15.20
N GLU A 134 -9.23 -0.40 16.45
CA GLU A 134 -9.82 -1.67 16.76
C GLU A 134 -11.20 -1.59 16.11
N PRO A 135 -11.44 -2.39 15.05
CA PRO A 135 -12.80 -2.52 14.57
C PRO A 135 -13.62 -2.91 15.79
N PHE A 136 -14.70 -2.19 16.08
CA PHE A 136 -15.67 -2.67 17.06
C PHE A 136 -15.97 -4.15 16.73
N PRO A 137 -16.27 -5.00 17.73
CA PRO A 137 -16.39 -6.45 17.54
C PRO A 137 -17.50 -6.88 16.54
N ALA A 138 -18.28 -5.95 15.99
CA ALA A 138 -19.06 -6.20 14.79
C ALA A 138 -18.11 -6.56 13.63
N ALA A 139 -18.25 -7.78 13.10
CA ALA A 139 -17.41 -8.22 11.99
C ALA A 139 -17.41 -7.18 10.86
N PRO A 140 -16.24 -6.93 10.24
CA PRO A 140 -16.18 -6.08 9.07
C PRO A 140 -17.18 -6.60 8.05
N HIS A 141 -18.22 -5.84 7.78
CA HIS A 141 -19.06 -6.08 6.63
C HIS A 141 -18.37 -5.46 5.42
N ILE A 142 -18.38 -6.20 4.32
CA ILE A 142 -17.98 -5.67 3.04
C ILE A 142 -19.14 -4.78 2.58
N GLY A 143 -18.99 -3.45 2.66
CA GLY A 143 -20.04 -2.52 2.22
C GLY A 143 -20.44 -2.77 0.76
N ASP A 144 -19.49 -2.61 -0.16
CA ASP A 144 -19.65 -2.97 -1.57
C ASP A 144 -18.51 -3.91 -2.02
N PRO A 145 -18.78 -5.22 -2.20
CA PRO A 145 -17.77 -6.18 -2.64
C PRO A 145 -17.15 -5.84 -3.99
N ALA A 146 -17.92 -5.24 -4.89
CA ALA A 146 -17.43 -4.84 -6.20
C ALA A 146 -16.44 -3.68 -6.09
N GLU A 147 -16.66 -2.74 -5.17
CA GLU A 147 -15.69 -1.66 -4.91
C GLU A 147 -14.44 -2.14 -4.21
N LEU A 148 -14.56 -3.08 -3.26
CA LEU A 148 -13.39 -3.68 -2.63
C LEU A 148 -12.56 -4.45 -3.66
N LEU A 149 -13.21 -5.17 -4.57
CA LEU A 149 -12.53 -5.83 -5.68
C LEU A 149 -11.86 -4.82 -6.62
N ARG A 150 -12.52 -3.70 -6.96
CA ARG A 150 -11.92 -2.61 -7.76
C ARG A 150 -10.72 -1.97 -7.06
N ALA A 151 -10.79 -1.73 -5.76
CA ALA A 151 -9.69 -1.21 -4.96
C ALA A 151 -8.49 -2.16 -4.96
N MET A 152 -8.73 -3.47 -4.78
CA MET A 152 -7.69 -4.49 -4.86
C MET A 152 -7.11 -4.63 -6.27
N ALA A 153 -7.96 -4.60 -7.29
CA ALA A 153 -7.55 -4.61 -8.70
C ALA A 153 -6.61 -3.44 -9.01
N ALA A 154 -6.93 -2.23 -8.54
CA ALA A 154 -6.06 -1.06 -8.68
C ALA A 154 -4.77 -1.17 -7.84
N GLY A 155 -4.84 -1.70 -6.61
CA GLY A 155 -3.68 -1.84 -5.72
C GLY A 155 -2.67 -2.91 -6.17
N LEU A 156 -3.16 -3.99 -6.78
CA LEU A 156 -2.36 -5.09 -7.33
C LEU A 156 -2.07 -4.92 -8.84
N ASP A 157 -2.76 -3.98 -9.49
CA ASP A 157 -2.81 -3.80 -10.94
C ASP A 157 -3.09 -5.13 -11.66
N PHE A 158 -4.28 -5.67 -11.37
CA PHE A 158 -4.92 -6.78 -12.10
C PHE A 158 -6.27 -6.33 -12.67
N ASP A 159 -6.76 -7.02 -13.70
CA ASP A 159 -8.10 -6.82 -14.26
C ASP A 159 -8.96 -8.11 -14.18
N ALA A 160 -10.18 -8.07 -14.70
CA ALA A 160 -11.09 -9.21 -14.66
C ALA A 160 -10.55 -10.44 -15.43
N GLU A 161 -9.82 -10.22 -16.52
CA GLU A 161 -9.21 -11.30 -17.32
C GLU A 161 -8.11 -11.98 -16.53
N ASP A 162 -7.23 -11.19 -15.88
CA ASP A 162 -6.19 -11.68 -14.98
C ASP A 162 -6.76 -12.54 -13.86
N LEU A 163 -7.83 -12.06 -13.22
CA LEU A 163 -8.51 -12.80 -12.16
C LEU A 163 -9.08 -14.13 -12.67
N GLY A 164 -9.66 -14.14 -13.87
CA GLY A 164 -10.14 -15.35 -14.52
C GLY A 164 -9.03 -16.38 -14.77
N HIS A 165 -7.86 -15.94 -15.24
CA HIS A 165 -6.68 -16.80 -15.38
C HIS A 165 -6.20 -17.35 -14.03
N ASN A 166 -6.13 -16.50 -13.01
CA ASN A 166 -5.65 -16.87 -11.68
C ASN A 166 -6.59 -17.87 -10.99
N ARG A 167 -7.91 -17.74 -11.18
CA ARG A 167 -8.91 -18.74 -10.76
C ARG A 167 -8.68 -20.12 -11.39
N ARG A 168 -8.19 -20.17 -12.63
CA ARG A 168 -7.80 -21.41 -13.33
C ARG A 168 -6.42 -21.94 -12.95
N GLY A 169 -5.74 -21.32 -11.97
CA GLY A 169 -4.40 -21.73 -11.57
C GLY A 169 -3.29 -21.29 -12.53
N THR A 170 -3.57 -20.32 -13.42
CA THR A 170 -2.62 -19.85 -14.45
C THR A 170 -2.36 -18.35 -14.37
N VAL A 171 -1.13 -17.90 -14.63
CA VAL A 171 -0.81 -16.47 -14.73
C VAL A 171 -1.24 -15.94 -16.10
N SER A 172 -1.88 -14.77 -16.15
CA SER A 172 -2.33 -14.18 -17.42
C SER A 172 -1.17 -13.74 -18.32
N PRO A 173 -1.37 -13.67 -19.65
CA PRO A 173 -0.37 -13.13 -20.57
C PRO A 173 0.02 -11.67 -20.28
N ARG A 174 -0.91 -10.85 -19.77
CA ARG A 174 -0.65 -9.45 -19.38
C ARG A 174 0.31 -9.39 -18.19
N GLN A 175 0.04 -10.18 -17.14
CA GLN A 175 0.90 -10.28 -15.97
C GLN A 175 2.29 -10.85 -16.30
N VAL A 176 2.36 -11.83 -17.21
CA VAL A 176 3.64 -12.35 -17.73
C VAL A 176 4.43 -11.25 -18.44
N ARG A 177 3.83 -10.53 -19.39
CA ARG A 177 4.50 -9.44 -20.13
C ARG A 177 5.00 -8.35 -19.19
N ARG A 178 4.18 -7.93 -18.22
CA ARG A 178 4.56 -6.92 -17.23
C ARG A 178 5.74 -7.37 -16.38
N ARG A 179 5.76 -8.64 -15.95
CA ARG A 179 6.87 -9.22 -15.18
C ARG A 179 8.15 -9.29 -16.01
N LEU A 180 8.06 -9.68 -17.28
CA LEU A 180 9.18 -9.66 -18.21
C LEU A 180 9.71 -8.24 -18.44
N ALA A 181 8.83 -7.26 -18.69
CA ALA A 181 9.22 -5.86 -18.85
C ALA A 181 9.92 -5.31 -17.60
N SER A 182 9.39 -5.63 -16.40
CA SER A 182 10.03 -5.24 -15.13
C SER A 182 11.39 -5.91 -14.90
N ALA A 183 11.68 -7.03 -15.57
CA ALA A 183 12.97 -7.71 -15.52
C ALA A 183 13.93 -7.20 -16.61
N ALA A 184 13.41 -6.75 -17.75
CA ALA A 184 14.20 -6.18 -18.82
C ALA A 184 14.96 -4.92 -18.39
N ILE A 185 14.36 -4.06 -17.57
CA ILE A 185 15.00 -2.82 -17.10
C ILE A 185 16.31 -3.08 -16.32
N PRO A 186 16.32 -3.85 -15.19
CA PRO A 186 17.56 -4.12 -14.48
C PRO A 186 18.54 -4.93 -15.33
N PHE A 187 18.05 -5.83 -16.17
CA PHE A 187 18.91 -6.59 -17.08
C PHE A 187 19.62 -5.67 -18.08
N VAL A 188 18.90 -4.76 -18.74
CA VAL A 188 19.47 -3.76 -19.66
C VAL A 188 20.45 -2.86 -18.92
N LEU A 189 20.12 -2.39 -17.72
CA LEU A 189 21.04 -1.57 -16.91
C LEU A 189 22.32 -2.33 -16.55
N ILE A 190 22.22 -3.56 -16.07
CA ILE A 190 23.40 -4.38 -15.69
C ILE A 190 24.26 -4.66 -16.92
N THR A 191 23.63 -5.04 -18.03
CA THR A 191 24.34 -5.34 -19.28
C THR A 191 24.95 -4.08 -19.89
N SER A 192 24.25 -2.96 -19.95
CA SER A 192 24.80 -1.70 -20.49
C SER A 192 25.94 -1.16 -19.64
N CYS A 193 25.76 -1.14 -18.31
CA CYS A 193 26.77 -0.60 -17.39
C CYS A 193 28.03 -1.48 -17.33
N GLY A 194 27.93 -2.79 -17.57
CA GLY A 194 29.09 -3.65 -17.50
C GLY A 194 29.69 -4.06 -18.85
N MET A 195 28.90 -4.14 -19.93
CA MET A 195 29.45 -4.48 -21.26
C MET A 195 30.31 -3.34 -21.83
N LEU A 196 29.95 -2.07 -21.58
CA LEU A 196 30.76 -0.94 -22.07
C LEU A 196 32.17 -0.91 -21.42
N PRO A 197 32.33 -1.01 -20.09
CA PRO A 197 33.64 -1.15 -19.46
C PRO A 197 34.37 -2.43 -19.86
N ALA A 198 33.66 -3.56 -19.96
CA ALA A 198 34.26 -4.83 -20.37
C ALA A 198 34.83 -4.75 -21.79
N MET A 199 34.08 -4.16 -22.73
CA MET A 199 34.52 -3.93 -24.10
C MET A 199 35.73 -2.98 -24.16
N TYR A 200 35.74 -1.92 -23.34
CA TYR A 200 36.90 -1.05 -23.23
C TYR A 200 38.12 -1.80 -22.67
N ALA A 201 37.93 -2.63 -21.64
CA ALA A 201 39.00 -3.41 -21.02
C ALA A 201 39.56 -4.49 -21.96
N THR A 202 38.73 -5.16 -22.77
CA THR A 202 39.24 -6.12 -23.77
C THR A 202 40.05 -5.42 -24.85
N LEU A 203 39.60 -4.25 -25.33
CA LEU A 203 40.32 -3.47 -26.34
C LEU A 203 41.62 -2.88 -25.81
N ALA A 204 41.61 -2.31 -24.60
CA ALA A 204 42.76 -1.63 -24.02
C ALA A 204 43.79 -2.57 -23.36
N LEU A 205 43.32 -3.61 -22.68
CA LEU A 205 44.16 -4.49 -21.83
C LEU A 205 44.38 -5.89 -22.44
N ARG A 206 43.83 -6.18 -23.63
CA ARG A 206 43.89 -7.50 -24.29
C ARG A 206 43.42 -8.67 -23.40
N LEU A 207 42.51 -8.40 -22.48
CA LEU A 207 41.90 -9.43 -21.64
C LEU A 207 41.03 -10.35 -22.48
N TYR A 208 40.98 -11.63 -22.13
CA TYR A 208 40.11 -12.59 -22.79
C TYR A 208 38.63 -12.22 -22.55
N PRO A 209 37.81 -12.04 -23.59
CA PRO A 209 36.41 -11.63 -23.47
C PRO A 209 35.56 -12.64 -22.67
N SER A 210 35.97 -13.91 -22.64
CA SER A 210 35.30 -14.97 -21.87
C SER A 210 35.28 -14.71 -20.37
N ILE A 211 36.37 -14.20 -19.78
CA ILE A 211 36.46 -13.92 -18.34
C ILE A 211 35.48 -12.80 -17.96
N LEU A 212 35.35 -11.80 -18.83
CA LEU A 212 34.45 -10.67 -18.62
C LEU A 212 32.99 -11.03 -18.89
N ALA A 213 32.69 -12.04 -19.72
CA ALA A 213 31.32 -12.48 -20.02
C ALA A 213 30.66 -13.28 -18.88
N ILE A 214 31.45 -13.98 -18.06
CA ILE A 214 30.96 -14.84 -16.95
C ILE A 214 30.01 -14.10 -15.98
N PRO A 215 30.36 -12.92 -15.41
CA PRO A 215 29.45 -12.23 -14.49
C PRO A 215 28.13 -11.80 -15.14
N PHE A 216 28.13 -11.49 -16.45
CA PHE A 216 26.91 -11.14 -17.17
C PHE A 216 26.00 -12.35 -17.39
N LEU A 217 26.58 -13.50 -17.78
CA LEU A 217 25.83 -14.75 -17.87
C LEU A 217 25.26 -15.16 -16.52
N LEU A 218 26.03 -15.01 -15.44
CA LEU A 218 25.56 -15.28 -14.08
C LEU A 218 24.43 -14.33 -13.69
N ALA A 219 24.57 -13.02 -13.96
CA ALA A 219 23.52 -12.04 -13.71
C ALA A 219 22.25 -12.35 -14.53
N ALA A 220 22.39 -12.73 -15.80
CA ALA A 220 21.29 -13.15 -16.65
C ALA A 220 20.56 -14.37 -16.07
N LEU A 221 21.30 -15.39 -15.65
CA LEU A 221 20.75 -16.59 -15.02
C LEU A 221 20.07 -16.29 -13.68
N ILE A 222 20.64 -15.39 -12.86
CA ILE A 222 20.01 -14.92 -11.63
C ILE A 222 18.70 -14.18 -11.95
N CYS A 223 18.71 -13.26 -12.92
CA CYS A 223 17.51 -12.56 -13.39
C CYS A 223 16.42 -13.53 -13.87
N LEU A 224 16.79 -14.57 -14.63
CA LEU A 224 15.87 -15.61 -15.07
C LEU A 224 15.33 -16.44 -13.90
N ARG A 225 16.20 -16.83 -12.96
CA ARG A 225 15.83 -17.62 -11.78
C ARG A 225 14.88 -16.87 -10.85
N LEU A 226 15.12 -15.58 -10.63
CA LEU A 226 14.25 -14.68 -9.86
C LEU A 226 12.88 -14.47 -10.52
N ARG A 227 12.72 -14.88 -11.78
CA ARG A 227 11.50 -14.75 -12.57
C ARG A 227 10.96 -16.10 -13.04
N ARG A 228 11.31 -17.20 -12.35
CA ARG A 228 10.86 -18.56 -12.66
C ARG A 228 9.33 -18.68 -12.83
N ASP A 229 8.59 -17.86 -12.12
CA ASP A 229 7.13 -17.65 -12.18
C ASP A 229 6.61 -17.32 -13.59
N VAL A 230 7.39 -16.62 -14.41
CA VAL A 230 7.02 -16.35 -15.81
C VAL A 230 6.98 -17.63 -16.64
N PHE A 231 7.86 -18.58 -16.34
CA PHE A 231 7.97 -19.84 -17.08
C PHE A 231 7.00 -20.89 -16.56
N THR A 232 6.84 -21.01 -15.23
CA THR A 232 5.91 -21.99 -14.66
C THR A 232 4.47 -21.60 -14.92
N ARG A 233 4.16 -20.28 -14.92
CA ARG A 233 2.80 -19.72 -15.05
C ARG A 233 1.78 -20.33 -14.07
N ARG A 234 2.22 -21.02 -13.03
CA ARG A 234 1.35 -21.67 -12.06
C ARG A 234 0.97 -20.72 -10.95
N VAL A 235 -0.30 -20.77 -10.57
CA VAL A 235 -0.89 -19.96 -9.52
C VAL A 235 -1.39 -20.88 -8.43
N ARG A 236 -0.98 -20.57 -7.20
CA ARG A 236 -1.46 -21.22 -5.98
C ARG A 236 -2.52 -20.34 -5.33
N CYS A 237 -3.65 -20.94 -4.99
CA CYS A 237 -4.71 -20.29 -4.24
C CYS A 237 -4.53 -20.51 -2.73
N VAL A 238 -4.68 -19.45 -1.93
CA VAL A 238 -4.72 -19.50 -0.47
C VAL A 238 -5.98 -18.76 -0.02
N GLU A 239 -6.85 -19.44 0.70
CA GLU A 239 -8.06 -18.85 1.26
C GLU A 239 -7.90 -18.69 2.77
N GLY A 240 -8.45 -17.61 3.32
CA GLY A 240 -8.44 -17.42 4.77
C GLY A 240 -8.86 -16.04 5.21
N ILE A 241 -9.04 -15.89 6.53
CA ILE A 241 -9.16 -14.59 7.17
C ILE A 241 -7.78 -13.93 7.09
N VAL A 242 -7.75 -12.70 6.58
CA VAL A 242 -6.52 -11.95 6.38
C VAL A 242 -6.30 -10.98 7.52
N GLU A 243 -5.13 -11.06 8.14
CA GLU A 243 -4.65 -10.08 9.11
C GLU A 243 -3.44 -9.36 8.56
N ARG A 244 -3.22 -8.14 9.04
CA ARG A 244 -2.06 -7.33 8.69
C ARG A 244 -0.97 -7.53 9.73
N ASP A 245 0.17 -8.06 9.31
CA ASP A 245 1.35 -8.17 10.15
C ASP A 245 2.36 -7.07 9.78
N VAL A 246 2.48 -6.11 10.70
CA VAL A 246 3.60 -5.17 10.71
C VAL A 246 4.57 -5.69 11.74
N LEU A 247 5.80 -5.99 11.29
CA LEU A 247 6.92 -6.26 12.18
C LEU A 247 7.21 -5.01 13.00
N SER A 248 6.51 -4.87 14.12
CA SER A 248 6.72 -3.78 15.07
C SER A 248 7.99 -3.97 15.89
N ASN A 249 8.67 -5.13 15.79
CA ASN A 249 9.83 -5.41 16.61
C ASN A 249 11.13 -5.39 15.79
N ARG A 250 11.87 -4.28 15.90
CA ARG A 250 13.13 -4.01 15.17
C ARG A 250 14.38 -4.18 16.03
N SER A 251 14.31 -4.90 17.16
CA SER A 251 15.49 -5.22 17.96
C SER A 251 16.43 -6.27 17.33
N SER A 252 16.01 -6.97 16.26
CA SER A 252 16.86 -7.94 15.54
C SER A 252 17.48 -7.39 14.25
N TRP A 253 18.23 -6.31 14.38
CA TRP A 253 18.86 -5.57 13.26
C TRP A 253 19.94 -6.36 12.48
N THR A 254 20.21 -7.63 12.81
CA THR A 254 21.35 -8.41 12.30
C THR A 254 21.02 -9.43 11.21
N VAL A 255 19.75 -9.64 10.83
CA VAL A 255 19.45 -10.54 9.71
C VAL A 255 19.27 -9.72 8.44
N THR A 256 20.09 -10.05 7.44
CA THR A 256 20.08 -9.61 6.02
C THR A 256 18.66 -9.58 5.45
N ARG A 257 17.91 -8.54 5.80
CA ARG A 257 16.54 -8.31 5.33
C ARG A 257 16.61 -7.70 3.95
N ASN A 258 15.87 -8.28 3.02
CA ASN A 258 15.51 -7.60 1.80
C ASN A 258 14.73 -6.31 2.20
N PRO A 259 15.30 -5.11 2.00
CA PRO A 259 14.69 -3.85 2.44
C PRO A 259 13.35 -3.56 1.75
N ASP A 260 13.02 -4.34 0.72
CA ASP A 260 11.89 -4.08 -0.18
C ASP A 260 10.52 -4.58 0.31
N ASP A 261 10.44 -5.47 1.31
CA ASP A 261 9.15 -6.01 1.78
C ASP A 261 8.96 -5.93 3.32
N PRO A 262 8.73 -4.74 3.90
CA PRO A 262 8.41 -4.61 5.33
C PRO A 262 6.98 -5.07 5.66
N TYR A 263 6.11 -5.31 4.67
CA TYR A 263 4.69 -5.56 4.85
C TYR A 263 4.32 -7.02 4.60
N HIS A 264 3.60 -7.63 5.55
CA HIS A 264 3.16 -9.01 5.44
C HIS A 264 1.67 -9.13 5.74
N LEU A 265 1.03 -10.07 5.08
CA LEU A 265 -0.31 -10.54 5.43
C LEU A 265 -0.18 -11.87 6.17
N LEU A 266 -0.98 -12.06 7.21
CA LEU A 266 -1.17 -13.37 7.84
C LEU A 266 -2.49 -13.93 7.34
N VAL A 267 -2.44 -15.11 6.74
CA VAL A 267 -3.60 -15.80 6.17
C VAL A 267 -3.56 -17.22 6.66
N GLN A 268 -4.47 -17.59 7.57
CA GLN A 268 -4.43 -18.88 8.30
C GLN A 268 -3.07 -19.12 8.97
N GLY A 269 -2.50 -18.10 9.62
CA GLY A 269 -1.17 -18.18 10.24
C GLY A 269 0.01 -18.21 9.26
N ARG A 270 -0.24 -18.32 7.95
CA ARG A 270 0.81 -18.23 6.94
C ARG A 270 1.13 -16.78 6.62
N ARG A 271 2.42 -16.47 6.65
CA ARG A 271 2.95 -15.15 6.31
C ARG A 271 3.19 -15.00 4.81
N ILE A 272 2.61 -13.96 4.21
CA ILE A 272 2.71 -13.67 2.77
C ILE A 272 3.30 -12.27 2.60
N PRO A 273 4.47 -12.12 1.95
CA PRO A 273 5.06 -10.82 1.69
C PRO A 273 4.24 -10.07 0.64
N VAL A 274 3.98 -8.78 0.88
CA VAL A 274 3.19 -7.95 -0.02
C VAL A 274 3.75 -6.54 -0.13
N GLY A 275 3.55 -5.92 -1.28
CA GLY A 275 3.84 -4.51 -1.46
C GLY A 275 2.91 -3.61 -0.62
N LYS A 276 3.39 -2.41 -0.29
CA LYS A 276 2.65 -1.39 0.47
C LYS A 276 1.22 -1.11 -0.06
N PRO A 277 0.97 -1.00 -1.38
CA PRO A 277 -0.39 -0.74 -1.89
C PRO A 277 -1.36 -1.87 -1.53
N ILE A 278 -0.93 -3.12 -1.65
CA ILE A 278 -1.72 -4.31 -1.33
C ILE A 278 -2.01 -4.36 0.17
N PHE A 279 -0.96 -4.15 0.97
CA PHE A 279 -1.07 -4.10 2.42
C PHE A 279 -2.11 -3.06 2.88
N ARG A 280 -2.18 -1.90 2.21
CA ARG A 280 -3.15 -0.85 2.50
C ARG A 280 -4.54 -1.10 1.92
N GLY A 281 -4.62 -1.75 0.76
CA GLY A 281 -5.88 -2.04 0.08
C GLY A 281 -6.70 -3.14 0.76
N ILE A 282 -6.04 -4.12 1.38
CA ILE A 282 -6.73 -5.25 2.04
C ILE A 282 -7.31 -4.82 3.38
N VAL A 283 -8.63 -4.90 3.52
CA VAL A 283 -9.30 -4.71 4.81
C VAL A 283 -9.04 -5.95 5.69
N PRO A 284 -8.49 -5.78 6.90
CA PRO A 284 -8.17 -6.90 7.80
C PRO A 284 -9.44 -7.56 8.36
N LYS A 285 -9.30 -8.78 8.89
CA LYS A 285 -10.37 -9.62 9.47
C LYS A 285 -11.47 -10.03 8.49
N LEU A 286 -11.31 -9.72 7.19
CA LEU A 286 -12.15 -10.27 6.13
C LEU A 286 -11.56 -11.56 5.57
N ARG A 287 -12.43 -12.41 5.04
CA ARG A 287 -12.04 -13.63 4.33
C ARG A 287 -11.72 -13.30 2.88
N TYR A 288 -10.56 -13.72 2.41
CA TYR A 288 -10.14 -13.55 1.02
C TYR A 288 -9.71 -14.87 0.41
N ARG A 289 -9.80 -14.89 -0.92
CA ARG A 289 -9.09 -15.82 -1.79
C ARG A 289 -7.91 -15.08 -2.43
N ILE A 290 -6.69 -15.44 -2.05
CA ILE A 290 -5.46 -14.80 -2.52
C ILE A 290 -4.77 -15.73 -3.49
N TYR A 291 -4.43 -15.20 -4.67
CA TYR A 291 -3.77 -15.93 -5.74
C TYR A 291 -2.29 -15.55 -5.74
N LEU A 292 -1.42 -16.53 -5.52
CA LEU A 292 0.02 -16.38 -5.41
C LEU A 292 0.71 -17.03 -6.60
N ALA A 293 1.75 -16.39 -7.13
CA ALA A 293 2.65 -17.07 -8.05
C ALA A 293 3.33 -18.24 -7.31
N GLU A 294 3.22 -19.47 -7.84
CA GLU A 294 3.61 -20.68 -7.09
C GLU A 294 5.11 -20.69 -6.73
N SER A 295 5.97 -20.22 -7.63
CA SER A 295 7.43 -20.25 -7.44
C SER A 295 7.96 -19.15 -6.52
N THR A 296 7.34 -17.97 -6.49
CA THR A 296 7.83 -16.80 -5.74
C THR A 296 6.99 -16.45 -4.54
N GLY A 297 5.78 -17.01 -4.41
CA GLY A 297 4.84 -16.66 -3.35
C GLY A 297 4.28 -15.23 -3.46
N ARG A 298 4.56 -14.51 -4.56
CA ARG A 298 4.12 -13.14 -4.77
C ARG A 298 2.62 -13.09 -5.08
N VAL A 299 1.90 -12.19 -4.43
CA VAL A 299 0.47 -11.96 -4.70
C VAL A 299 0.27 -11.43 -6.13
N LEU A 300 -0.63 -12.08 -6.87
CA LEU A 300 -1.02 -11.76 -8.24
C LEU A 300 -2.37 -11.05 -8.27
N SER A 301 -3.35 -11.59 -7.56
CA SER A 301 -4.68 -11.03 -7.38
C SER A 301 -5.23 -11.46 -6.02
N ALA A 302 -6.26 -10.76 -5.57
CA ALA A 302 -7.01 -11.11 -4.36
C ALA A 302 -8.49 -10.85 -4.61
N GLU A 303 -9.33 -11.69 -4.05
CA GLU A 303 -10.78 -11.66 -4.21
C GLU A 303 -11.42 -11.73 -2.82
N PRO A 304 -12.32 -10.80 -2.45
CA PRO A 304 -12.99 -10.88 -1.17
C PRO A 304 -14.03 -12.00 -1.26
N LEU A 305 -14.03 -12.91 -0.29
CA LEU A 305 -15.05 -13.94 -0.20
C LEU A 305 -16.23 -13.36 0.57
N ASP A 306 -17.44 -13.59 0.04
CA ASP A 306 -18.65 -13.02 0.57
C ASP A 306 -18.85 -13.42 2.05
N THR A 307 -18.91 -12.42 2.93
CA THR A 307 -19.16 -12.60 4.37
C THR A 307 -20.65 -12.64 4.69
N SER A 308 -21.53 -12.41 3.71
CA SER A 308 -22.99 -12.29 3.88
C SER A 308 -23.67 -13.51 4.49
N SER A 309 -23.01 -14.67 4.52
CA SER A 309 -23.65 -15.96 4.82
C SER A 309 -23.25 -16.62 6.14
N ALA A 310 -22.32 -16.04 6.92
CA ALA A 310 -21.99 -16.56 8.24
C ALA A 310 -22.45 -15.57 9.32
N PRO A 311 -23.69 -15.69 9.85
CA PRO A 311 -24.04 -14.97 11.08
C PRO A 311 -23.01 -15.37 12.13
N HIS A 312 -22.26 -14.38 12.64
CA HIS A 312 -21.39 -14.59 13.79
C HIS A 312 -22.26 -15.16 14.90
N LEU A 313 -22.01 -16.42 15.25
CA LEU A 313 -22.75 -17.23 16.22
C LEU A 313 -22.67 -16.69 17.67
N GLY A 314 -22.37 -15.41 17.88
CA GLY A 314 -22.11 -14.86 19.21
C GLY A 314 -22.15 -13.34 19.35
N ALA A 315 -22.69 -12.57 18.40
CA ALA A 315 -22.98 -11.16 18.69
C ALA A 315 -24.28 -11.09 19.52
N PRO A 316 -24.25 -10.68 20.79
CA PRO A 316 -25.46 -10.54 21.59
C PRO A 316 -26.40 -9.54 20.92
N ARG A 317 -27.64 -9.96 20.65
CA ARG A 317 -28.66 -9.07 20.10
C ARG A 317 -28.90 -7.93 21.09
N PRO A 318 -28.96 -6.67 20.64
CA PRO A 318 -29.18 -5.49 21.50
C PRO A 318 -30.62 -5.39 22.06
N GLN A 319 -31.35 -6.51 22.20
CA GLN A 319 -32.69 -6.58 22.78
C GLN A 319 -32.74 -7.39 24.09
N ALA A 320 -31.58 -7.68 24.69
CA ALA A 320 -31.49 -8.25 26.03
C ALA A 320 -31.07 -7.16 27.04
N ALA A 321 -31.90 -6.14 27.19
CA ALA A 321 -31.89 -5.18 28.29
C ALA A 321 -33.31 -4.68 28.52
#